data_AF-A0A8J8DU11-F1
#
_entry.id   AF-A0A8J8DU11-F1
#
_cell.length_a   1.000
_cell.length_b   1.000
_cell.length_c   1.000
_cell.angle_alpha   90.00
_cell.angle_beta   90.00
_cell.angle_gamma   90.00
#
_symmetry.space_group_name_H-M   'P 1'
#
loop_
_entity.id
_entity.type
_entity.pdbx_description
1 polymer ?
#
loop_
_entity_poly.entity_id
_entity_poly.type
_entity_poly.pdbx_seq_one_letter_code
_entity_poly.pdbx_strand_id
1 'polypeptide(L)'
;MGRFLKAFLFLAVASLVMVSVLVLSPGEKYRVDVEAHFGSPLEFEGAELMAGYPNEVTHVALFRFRRSGGGEGDFRLVRAFDLPIDYVVAEIRDGDVLYCRAVFEGGRFVLDDGHCFPTLEDALRRRVTLSSCINGTYLGYKIERDSIVYFLFQASNETTCVNESVEVLGRTWGIFVEITGTNGTLICPVEVINGTYLTDEVVAVDEGLCG
;
A
#
# COMPACT_ATOMS: atom_id res chain seq x y z
N MET A 1 -12.25 -58.23 -8.20
CA MET A 1 -12.78 -57.15 -7.32
C MET A 1 -11.75 -56.54 -6.37
N GLY A 2 -10.94 -57.32 -5.64
CA GLY A 2 -10.03 -56.76 -4.61
C GLY A 2 -8.87 -55.87 -5.09
N ARG A 3 -8.40 -55.99 -6.34
CA ARG A 3 -7.33 -55.13 -6.90
C ARG A 3 -7.80 -53.71 -7.21
N PHE A 4 -9.00 -53.56 -7.77
CA PHE A 4 -9.60 -52.26 -8.08
C PHE A 4 -9.93 -51.46 -6.81
N LEU A 5 -10.42 -52.14 -5.77
CA LEU A 5 -10.73 -51.51 -4.49
C LEU A 5 -9.47 -50.95 -3.79
N LYS A 6 -8.34 -51.68 -3.85
CA LYS A 6 -7.06 -51.24 -3.30
C LYS A 6 -6.47 -50.04 -4.06
N ALA A 7 -6.57 -50.04 -5.39
CA ALA A 7 -6.12 -48.92 -6.21
C ALA A 7 -6.94 -47.65 -5.96
N PHE A 8 -8.26 -47.78 -5.80
CA PHE A 8 -9.14 -46.67 -5.48
C PHE A 8 -8.88 -46.09 -4.09
N LEU A 9 -8.70 -46.94 -3.07
CA LEU A 9 -8.31 -46.49 -1.72
C LEU A 9 -6.97 -45.78 -1.72
N PHE A 10 -5.99 -46.29 -2.46
CA PHE A 10 -4.67 -45.66 -2.54
C PHE A 10 -4.74 -44.26 -3.18
N LEU A 11 -5.53 -44.10 -4.25
CA LEU A 11 -5.76 -42.81 -4.90
C LEU A 11 -6.47 -41.83 -3.97
N ALA A 12 -7.52 -42.27 -3.27
CA ALA A 12 -8.25 -41.43 -2.32
C ALA A 12 -7.35 -40.96 -1.16
N VAL A 13 -6.51 -41.85 -0.62
CA VAL A 13 -5.55 -41.49 0.44
C VAL A 13 -4.47 -40.55 -0.09
N ALA A 14 -3.92 -40.80 -1.28
CA ALA A 14 -2.92 -39.93 -1.89
C ALA A 14 -3.47 -38.52 -2.17
N SER A 15 -4.70 -38.42 -2.68
CA SER A 15 -5.38 -37.13 -2.88
C SER A 15 -5.65 -36.42 -1.57
N LEU A 16 -6.10 -37.13 -0.53
CA LEU A 16 -6.33 -36.54 0.79
C LEU A 16 -5.03 -36.01 1.41
N VAL A 17 -3.94 -36.78 1.31
CA VAL A 17 -2.62 -36.35 1.78
C VAL A 17 -2.12 -35.15 0.98
N MET A 18 -2.30 -35.11 -0.34
CA MET A 18 -1.87 -33.99 -1.18
C MET A 18 -2.66 -32.72 -0.86
N VAL A 19 -3.99 -32.80 -0.69
CA VAL A 19 -4.83 -31.67 -0.25
C VAL A 19 -4.42 -31.22 1.15
N SER A 20 -4.15 -32.15 2.06
CA SER A 20 -3.70 -31.83 3.42
C SER A 20 -2.35 -31.11 3.39
N VAL A 21 -1.40 -31.55 2.56
CA VAL A 21 -0.08 -30.92 2.42
C VAL A 21 -0.18 -29.54 1.77
N LEU A 22 -1.07 -29.35 0.80
CA LEU A 22 -1.33 -28.02 0.21
C LEU A 22 -1.97 -27.06 1.21
N VAL A 23 -2.87 -27.54 2.06
CA VAL A 23 -3.51 -26.74 3.13
C VAL A 23 -2.56 -26.48 4.30
N LEU A 24 -1.61 -27.39 4.57
CA LEU A 24 -0.66 -27.32 5.68
C LEU A 24 0.70 -26.74 5.30
N SER A 25 0.93 -26.40 4.03
CA SER A 25 2.11 -25.64 3.64
C SER A 25 1.99 -24.26 4.27
N PRO A 26 2.88 -23.85 5.19
CA PRO A 26 2.83 -22.50 5.72
C PRO A 26 3.00 -21.56 4.53
N GLY A 27 1.97 -20.77 4.26
CA GLY A 27 2.06 -19.70 3.27
C GLY A 27 3.27 -18.83 3.57
N GLU A 28 3.86 -18.25 2.53
CA GLU A 28 4.96 -17.31 2.68
C GLU A 28 4.58 -16.24 3.71
N LYS A 29 5.41 -16.09 4.75
CA LYS A 29 5.18 -15.13 5.82
C LYS A 29 6.09 -13.93 5.60
N TYR A 30 5.48 -12.75 5.55
CA TYR A 30 6.16 -11.47 5.35
C TYR A 30 6.51 -10.88 6.70
N ARG A 31 7.81 -10.90 7.01
CA ARG A 31 8.34 -10.35 8.27
C ARG A 31 8.43 -8.84 8.18
N VAL A 32 7.96 -8.18 9.24
CA VAL A 32 8.04 -6.74 9.46
C VAL A 32 8.75 -6.50 10.78
N ASP A 33 9.88 -5.80 10.71
CA ASP A 33 10.63 -5.33 11.86
C ASP A 33 10.26 -3.85 12.12
N VAL A 34 9.77 -3.58 13.33
CA VAL A 34 9.25 -2.27 13.74
C VAL A 34 10.02 -1.77 14.96
N GLU A 35 10.52 -0.55 14.87
CA GLU A 35 11.03 0.22 16.00
C GLU A 35 10.02 1.32 16.30
N ALA A 36 9.64 1.49 17.57
CA ALA A 36 8.70 2.53 17.96
C ALA A 36 9.28 3.37 19.09
N HIS A 37 9.18 4.68 18.96
CA HIS A 37 9.75 5.68 19.86
C HIS A 37 8.70 6.74 20.18
N PHE A 38 8.06 6.62 21.32
CA PHE A 38 7.01 7.53 21.77
C PHE A 38 7.42 8.23 23.07
N GLY A 39 7.19 9.53 23.14
CA GLY A 39 7.53 10.35 24.31
C GLY A 39 6.67 10.04 25.53
N SER A 40 5.50 9.42 25.35
CA SER A 40 4.60 8.99 26.43
C SER A 40 4.62 7.47 26.59
N PRO A 41 4.65 6.94 27.82
CA PRO A 41 4.59 5.50 28.07
C PRO A 41 3.33 4.83 27.50
N LEU A 42 3.53 3.73 26.76
CA LEU A 42 2.50 2.93 26.11
C LEU A 42 2.55 1.47 26.56
N GLU A 43 1.43 0.77 26.42
CA GLU A 43 1.35 -0.69 26.44
C GLU A 43 1.02 -1.19 25.03
N PHE A 44 1.78 -2.15 24.53
CA PHE A 44 1.50 -2.79 23.25
C PHE A 44 0.39 -3.83 23.40
N GLU A 45 -0.73 -3.64 22.69
CA GLU A 45 -1.93 -4.48 22.80
C GLU A 45 -1.99 -5.58 21.73
N GLY A 46 -1.29 -5.42 20.60
CA GLY A 46 -1.31 -6.40 19.51
C GLY A 46 -1.03 -5.80 18.15
N ALA A 47 -0.96 -6.65 17.13
CA ALA A 47 -0.83 -6.23 15.74
C ALA A 47 -1.86 -6.96 14.88
N GLU A 48 -2.42 -6.27 13.91
CA GLU A 48 -3.46 -6.74 13.00
C GLU A 48 -3.08 -6.44 11.55
N LEU A 49 -3.41 -7.35 10.63
CA LEU A 49 -3.32 -7.11 9.20
C LEU A 49 -4.67 -6.62 8.67
N MET A 50 -4.68 -5.43 8.09
CA MET A 50 -5.80 -4.91 7.31
C MET A 50 -5.51 -5.12 5.84
N ALA A 51 -5.92 -6.28 5.32
CA ALA A 51 -5.76 -6.64 3.92
C ALA A 51 -6.79 -5.91 3.05
N GLY A 52 -6.32 -5.27 1.97
CA GLY A 52 -7.19 -4.59 1.01
C GLY A 52 -7.81 -3.29 1.54
N TYR A 53 -7.14 -2.61 2.48
CA TYR A 53 -7.58 -1.34 3.04
C TYR A 53 -6.51 -0.26 2.79
N PRO A 54 -6.88 0.95 2.30
CA PRO A 54 -8.24 1.39 2.00
C PRO A 54 -8.74 0.91 0.62
N ASN A 55 -7.88 0.28 -0.17
CA ASN A 55 -8.20 -0.28 -1.49
C ASN A 55 -7.62 -1.69 -1.64
N GLU A 56 -8.05 -2.40 -2.69
CA GLU A 56 -7.73 -3.82 -2.92
C GLU A 56 -6.23 -4.17 -3.00
N VAL A 57 -5.38 -3.18 -3.28
CA VAL A 57 -3.91 -3.36 -3.42
C VAL A 57 -3.10 -2.87 -2.23
N THR A 58 -3.74 -2.31 -1.20
CA THR A 58 -3.05 -1.81 -0.02
C THR A 58 -3.20 -2.77 1.15
N HIS A 59 -2.09 -3.09 1.80
CA HIS A 59 -2.05 -3.94 2.99
C HIS A 59 -1.38 -3.18 4.14
N VAL A 60 -2.13 -3.00 5.23
CA VAL A 60 -1.67 -2.22 6.39
C VAL A 60 -1.43 -3.15 7.57
N ALA A 61 -0.25 -3.09 8.17
CA ALA A 61 0.02 -3.67 9.47
C ALA A 61 -0.26 -2.63 10.55
N LEU A 62 -1.35 -2.81 11.29
CA LEU A 62 -1.80 -1.93 12.35
C LEU A 62 -1.30 -2.44 13.71
N PHE A 63 -0.39 -1.71 14.34
CA PHE A 63 0.14 -2.00 15.66
C PHE A 63 -0.65 -1.20 16.71
N ARG A 64 -1.33 -1.87 17.62
CA ARG A 64 -2.17 -1.23 18.63
C ARG A 64 -1.41 -0.99 19.92
N PHE A 65 -1.55 0.22 20.42
CA PHE A 65 -0.98 0.69 21.67
C PHE A 65 -2.04 1.41 22.49
N ARG A 66 -1.85 1.41 23.80
CA ARG A 66 -2.68 2.17 24.74
C ARG A 66 -1.79 2.95 25.69
N ARG A 67 -2.14 4.20 26.00
CA ARG A 67 -1.41 4.95 27.03
C ARG A 67 -1.54 4.28 28.39
N SER A 68 -0.39 4.13 29.06
CA SER A 68 -0.31 3.56 30.39
C SER A 68 0.87 4.16 31.13
N GLY A 69 0.63 4.75 32.31
CA GLY A 69 1.70 5.34 33.12
C GLY A 69 2.78 4.36 33.60
N GLY A 70 2.55 3.04 33.48
CA GLY A 70 3.53 1.99 33.75
C GLY A 70 4.12 1.33 32.50
N GLY A 71 3.81 1.86 31.31
CA GLY A 71 4.23 1.32 30.03
C GLY A 71 5.67 1.66 29.63
N GLU A 72 6.02 1.35 28.39
CA GLU A 72 7.32 1.62 27.77
C GLU A 72 7.18 2.73 26.72
N GLY A 73 8.22 3.56 26.55
CA GLY A 73 8.27 4.56 25.47
C GLY A 73 8.91 4.02 24.19
N ASP A 74 9.76 2.99 24.31
CA ASP A 74 10.53 2.43 23.22
C ASP A 74 10.19 0.96 23.01
N PHE A 75 9.92 0.56 21.77
CA PHE A 75 9.60 -0.83 21.43
C PHE A 75 10.45 -1.33 20.26
N ARG A 76 10.76 -2.63 20.30
CA ARG A 76 11.28 -3.38 19.15
C ARG A 76 10.39 -4.58 18.92
N LEU A 77 9.58 -4.51 17.86
CA LEU A 77 8.54 -5.48 17.57
C LEU A 77 8.85 -6.17 16.25
N VAL A 78 8.73 -7.50 16.25
CA VAL A 78 8.86 -8.31 15.04
C VAL A 78 7.56 -9.06 14.84
N ARG A 79 6.92 -8.88 13.68
CA ARG A 79 5.69 -9.58 13.33
C ARG A 79 5.81 -10.18 11.94
N ALA A 80 5.05 -11.24 11.71
CA ALA A 80 5.02 -11.95 10.45
C ALA A 80 3.57 -12.04 9.98
N PHE A 81 3.31 -11.59 8.76
CA PHE A 81 1.98 -11.48 8.17
C PHE A 81 1.82 -12.41 6.97
N ASP A 82 0.58 -12.74 6.64
CA ASP A 82 0.24 -13.63 5.51
C ASP A 82 0.33 -12.94 4.14
N LEU A 83 0.45 -11.61 4.12
CA LEU A 83 0.53 -10.79 2.91
C LEU A 83 1.69 -9.80 3.02
N PRO A 84 2.27 -9.36 1.88
CA PRO A 84 3.24 -8.28 1.89
C PRO A 84 2.62 -7.02 2.48
N ILE A 85 3.37 -6.31 3.33
CA ILE A 85 2.88 -5.11 3.99
C ILE A 85 3.35 -3.89 3.22
N ASP A 86 2.41 -3.03 2.85
CA ASP A 86 2.73 -1.74 2.24
C ASP A 86 2.95 -0.70 3.33
N TYR A 87 2.04 -0.58 4.31
CA TYR A 87 2.13 0.43 5.38
C TYR A 87 2.19 -0.20 6.76
N VAL A 88 2.97 0.40 7.65
CA VAL A 88 2.95 0.13 9.09
C VAL A 88 2.40 1.36 9.79
N VAL A 89 1.38 1.18 10.63
CA VAL A 89 0.73 2.27 11.37
C VAL A 89 0.55 1.86 12.83
N ALA A 90 0.84 2.77 13.76
CA ALA A 90 0.46 2.63 15.16
C ALA A 90 -0.93 3.23 15.40
N GLU A 91 -1.85 2.47 15.98
CA GLU A 91 -3.08 3.00 16.60
C GLU A 91 -2.79 3.21 18.09
N ILE A 92 -2.78 4.46 18.56
CA ILE A 92 -2.55 4.82 19.96
C ILE A 92 -3.86 5.28 20.57
N ARG A 93 -4.32 4.58 21.61
CA ARG A 93 -5.52 4.94 22.37
C ARG A 93 -5.14 5.81 23.57
N ASP A 94 -5.55 7.07 23.55
CA ASP A 94 -5.35 8.05 24.63
C ASP A 94 -6.57 8.97 24.83
N GLY A 95 -7.69 8.38 25.27
CA GLY A 95 -8.98 9.07 25.22
C GLY A 95 -9.46 9.15 23.76
N ASP A 96 -8.84 10.03 22.98
CA ASP A 96 -8.93 10.05 21.51
C ASP A 96 -7.91 9.07 20.90
N VAL A 97 -8.20 8.60 19.68
CA VAL A 97 -7.32 7.67 18.95
C VAL A 97 -6.43 8.47 18.00
N LEU A 98 -5.13 8.17 18.00
CA LEU A 98 -4.15 8.69 17.05
C LEU A 98 -3.58 7.57 16.20
N TYR A 99 -3.28 7.89 14.94
CA TYR A 99 -2.69 6.97 13.98
C TYR A 99 -1.33 7.48 13.53
N CYS A 100 -0.25 6.81 13.92
CA CYS A 100 1.11 7.22 13.58
C CYS A 100 1.66 6.35 12.46
N ARG A 101 1.90 6.92 11.28
CA ARG A 101 2.47 6.20 10.14
C ARG A 101 3.96 6.00 10.36
N ALA A 102 4.45 4.80 10.11
CA ALA A 102 5.88 4.53 10.17
C ALA A 102 6.63 5.14 8.98
N VAL A 103 7.84 5.64 9.24
CA VAL A 103 8.82 5.95 8.20
C VAL A 103 9.68 4.72 7.94
N PHE A 104 10.06 4.47 6.68
CA PHE A 104 10.95 3.37 6.35
C PHE A 104 12.40 3.86 6.29
N GLU A 105 13.20 3.49 7.28
CA GLU A 105 14.59 3.94 7.43
C GLU A 105 15.53 2.75 7.65
N GLY A 106 16.62 2.65 6.89
CA GLY A 106 17.64 1.63 7.15
C GLY A 106 17.12 0.18 7.17
N GLY A 107 16.09 -0.13 6.38
CA GLY A 107 15.52 -1.47 6.25
C GLY A 107 14.46 -1.85 7.29
N ARG A 108 14.02 -0.91 8.14
CA ARG A 108 13.02 -1.15 9.19
C ARG A 108 11.94 -0.06 9.17
N PHE A 109 10.79 -0.35 9.75
CA PHE A 109 9.73 0.64 9.96
C PHE A 109 9.92 1.32 11.31
N VAL A 110 9.94 2.65 11.33
CA VAL A 110 10.11 3.47 12.53
C VAL A 110 8.81 4.24 12.81
N LEU A 111 8.22 4.01 13.98
CA LEU A 111 7.04 4.71 14.47
C LEU A 111 7.45 5.76 15.50
N ASP A 112 6.93 6.98 15.36
CA ASP A 112 7.22 8.07 16.29
C ASP A 112 6.04 9.06 16.42
N ASP A 113 6.16 10.01 17.35
CA ASP A 113 5.18 11.08 17.56
C ASP A 113 5.14 12.12 16.42
N GLY A 114 6.16 12.15 15.55
CA GLY A 114 6.30 13.14 14.48
C GLY A 114 5.36 12.90 13.30
N HIS A 115 4.87 11.68 13.16
CA HIS A 115 4.07 11.24 12.01
C HIS A 115 2.68 10.73 12.42
N CYS A 116 2.05 11.40 13.39
CA CYS A 116 0.72 11.06 13.90
C CYS A 116 -0.40 11.90 13.28
N PHE A 117 -1.52 11.24 13.03
CA PHE A 117 -2.69 11.77 12.35
C PHE A 117 -3.97 11.43 13.14
N PRO A 118 -5.03 12.25 13.00
CA PRO A 118 -6.28 12.04 13.74
C PRO A 118 -7.10 10.85 13.20
N THR A 119 -6.87 10.43 11.96
CA THR A 119 -7.57 9.29 11.35
C THR A 119 -6.58 8.36 10.65
N LEU A 120 -7.00 7.10 10.46
CA LEU A 120 -6.21 6.13 9.70
C LEU A 120 -6.12 6.54 8.22
N GLU A 121 -7.19 7.10 7.63
CA GLU A 121 -7.13 7.60 6.26
C GLU A 121 -6.08 8.71 6.11
N ASP A 122 -5.99 9.63 7.06
CA ASP A 122 -4.98 10.69 7.03
C ASP A 122 -3.55 10.14 7.13
N ALA A 123 -3.34 9.11 7.95
CA ALA A 123 -2.04 8.43 8.04
C ALA A 123 -1.64 7.75 6.72
N LEU A 124 -2.63 7.23 5.97
CA LEU A 124 -2.41 6.57 4.68
C LEU A 124 -2.47 7.53 3.48
N ARG A 125 -2.77 8.81 3.73
CA ARG A 125 -2.85 9.83 2.70
C ARG A 125 -1.46 10.24 2.25
N ARG A 126 -1.32 10.40 0.94
CA ARG A 126 -0.12 10.92 0.28
C ARG A 126 -0.53 11.70 -0.96
N ARG A 127 0.40 12.51 -1.48
CA ARG A 127 0.22 13.29 -2.70
C ARG A 127 0.98 12.68 -3.86
N VAL A 128 0.35 12.63 -5.02
CA VAL A 128 1.01 12.36 -6.30
C VAL A 128 0.97 13.64 -7.12
N THR A 129 2.13 14.15 -7.51
CA THR A 129 2.28 15.36 -8.32
C THR A 129 2.76 15.00 -9.71
N LEU A 130 1.96 15.30 -10.73
CA LEU A 130 2.40 15.23 -12.12
C LEU A 130 3.19 16.49 -12.46
N SER A 131 4.45 16.31 -12.87
CA SER A 131 5.33 17.37 -13.34
C SER A 131 5.78 17.05 -14.77
N SER A 132 5.09 17.60 -15.77
CA SER A 132 5.35 17.28 -17.18
C SER A 132 4.82 18.34 -18.14
N CYS A 133 5.40 18.42 -19.33
CA CYS A 133 4.91 19.24 -20.44
C CYS A 133 4.42 18.32 -21.57
N ILE A 134 3.16 18.47 -21.98
CA ILE A 134 2.52 17.57 -22.95
C ILE A 134 1.83 18.40 -24.03
N ASN A 135 1.88 17.94 -25.28
CA ASN A 135 1.10 18.50 -26.39
C ASN A 135 -0.39 18.16 -26.23
N GLY A 136 -1.08 18.93 -25.39
CA GLY A 136 -2.45 18.72 -25.01
C GLY A 136 -2.90 19.74 -23.98
N THR A 137 -4.21 19.83 -23.78
CA THR A 137 -4.85 20.66 -22.76
C THR A 137 -5.11 19.79 -21.53
N TYR A 138 -4.61 20.20 -20.36
CA TYR A 138 -4.88 19.49 -19.10
C TYR A 138 -6.35 19.65 -18.69
N LEU A 139 -6.99 18.54 -18.35
CA LEU A 139 -8.41 18.48 -17.98
C LEU A 139 -8.64 18.21 -16.49
N GLY A 140 -7.59 17.83 -15.75
CA GLY A 140 -7.70 17.41 -14.35
C GLY A 140 -7.25 15.96 -14.16
N TYR A 141 -7.80 15.29 -13.16
CA TYR A 141 -7.49 13.90 -12.85
C TYR A 141 -8.76 13.10 -12.54
N LYS A 142 -8.64 11.77 -12.60
CA LYS A 142 -9.62 10.82 -12.05
C LYS A 142 -8.89 9.71 -11.28
N ILE A 143 -9.54 9.20 -10.25
CA ILE A 143 -9.08 8.00 -9.52
C ILE A 143 -10.11 6.90 -9.80
N GLU A 144 -9.66 5.80 -10.42
CA GLU A 144 -10.48 4.62 -10.67
C GLU A 144 -10.19 3.55 -9.62
N ARG A 145 -11.24 2.87 -9.13
CA ARG A 145 -11.14 1.80 -8.13
C ARG A 145 -10.30 2.17 -6.90
N ASP A 146 -10.33 3.45 -6.53
CA ASP A 146 -9.60 4.01 -5.38
C ASP A 146 -8.08 3.72 -5.37
N SER A 147 -7.51 3.34 -6.52
CA SER A 147 -6.13 2.86 -6.61
C SER A 147 -5.44 3.13 -7.96
N ILE A 148 -6.17 3.55 -9.00
CA ILE A 148 -5.57 3.89 -10.30
C ILE A 148 -5.73 5.38 -10.54
N VAL A 149 -4.61 6.11 -10.66
CA VAL A 149 -4.61 7.55 -10.91
C VAL A 149 -4.44 7.80 -12.40
N TYR A 150 -5.33 8.60 -12.98
CA TYR A 150 -5.16 9.11 -14.34
C TYR A 150 -5.15 10.63 -14.33
N PHE A 151 -4.08 11.23 -14.85
CA PHE A 151 -4.06 12.63 -15.24
C PHE A 151 -4.58 12.77 -16.66
N LEU A 152 -5.57 13.62 -16.86
CA LEU A 152 -6.37 13.67 -18.07
C LEU A 152 -5.95 14.84 -18.96
N PHE A 153 -5.74 14.55 -20.23
CA PHE A 153 -5.41 15.55 -21.26
C PHE A 153 -6.31 15.36 -22.48
N GLN A 154 -6.60 16.46 -23.14
CA GLN A 154 -7.13 16.47 -24.49
C GLN A 154 -5.99 16.79 -25.46
N ALA A 155 -5.78 15.95 -26.48
CA ALA A 155 -4.76 16.20 -27.49
C ALA A 155 -4.98 17.57 -28.17
N SER A 156 -3.91 18.37 -28.26
CA SER A 156 -3.93 19.68 -28.90
C SER A 156 -2.56 19.98 -29.51
N ASN A 157 -2.48 21.01 -30.36
CA ASN A 157 -1.20 21.46 -30.95
C ASN A 157 -0.42 22.39 -30.01
N GLU A 158 -0.94 22.64 -28.81
CA GLU A 158 -0.31 23.50 -27.81
C GLU A 158 0.29 22.64 -26.70
N THR A 159 1.46 23.01 -26.20
CA THR A 159 2.11 22.34 -25.08
C THR A 159 1.62 22.93 -23.76
N THR A 160 1.02 22.11 -22.91
CA THR A 160 0.69 22.48 -21.52
C THR A 160 1.68 21.85 -20.57
N CYS A 161 2.34 22.68 -19.75
CA CYS A 161 3.15 22.22 -18.62
C CYS A 161 2.31 22.22 -17.35
N VAL A 162 2.23 21.07 -16.69
CA VAL A 162 1.51 20.88 -15.43
C VAL A 162 2.48 20.63 -14.28
N ASN A 163 2.08 21.14 -13.11
CA ASN A 163 2.66 20.81 -11.82
C ASN A 163 1.50 20.64 -10.83
N GLU A 164 0.71 19.60 -11.06
CA GLU A 164 -0.60 19.41 -10.44
C GLU A 164 -0.61 18.20 -9.54
N SER A 165 -1.32 18.31 -8.43
CA SER A 165 -1.28 17.32 -7.35
C SER A 165 -2.64 16.70 -7.06
N VAL A 166 -2.64 15.40 -6.80
CA VAL A 166 -3.80 14.64 -6.37
C VAL A 166 -3.48 13.94 -5.05
N GLU A 167 -4.44 13.95 -4.12
CA GLU A 167 -4.36 13.15 -2.90
C GLU A 167 -4.85 11.74 -3.18
N VAL A 168 -4.08 10.75 -2.75
CA VAL A 168 -4.43 9.34 -2.85
C VAL A 168 -4.33 8.69 -1.48
N LEU A 169 -5.14 7.66 -1.27
CA LEU A 169 -5.16 6.89 -0.03
C LEU A 169 -4.53 5.53 -0.27
N GLY A 170 -3.47 5.23 0.49
CA GLY A 170 -2.73 3.98 0.38
C GLY A 170 -1.94 3.86 -0.94
N ARG A 171 -1.70 2.61 -1.31
CA ARG A 171 -0.94 2.24 -2.51
C ARG A 171 -1.82 2.37 -3.74
N THR A 172 -1.20 2.76 -4.84
CA THR A 172 -1.83 2.79 -6.17
C THR A 172 -1.42 1.56 -6.96
N TRP A 173 -2.36 1.01 -7.75
CA TRP A 173 -2.06 -0.02 -8.76
C TRP A 173 -1.16 0.58 -9.84
N GLY A 174 -1.45 1.82 -10.25
CA GLY A 174 -0.66 2.55 -11.22
C GLY A 174 -1.06 4.02 -11.30
N ILE A 175 -0.16 4.81 -11.86
CA ILE A 175 -0.34 6.22 -12.15
C ILE A 175 -0.08 6.38 -13.65
N PHE A 176 -0.99 7.03 -14.34
CA PHE A 176 -0.98 7.14 -15.79
C PHE A 176 -1.37 8.53 -16.25
N VAL A 177 -1.00 8.84 -17.50
CA VAL A 177 -1.54 9.97 -18.23
C VAL A 177 -2.42 9.46 -19.36
N GLU A 178 -3.65 9.94 -19.40
CA GLU A 178 -4.64 9.61 -20.43
C GLU A 178 -4.80 10.81 -21.37
N ILE A 179 -4.41 10.65 -22.63
CA ILE A 179 -4.51 11.70 -23.66
C ILE A 179 -5.59 11.30 -24.65
N THR A 180 -6.71 12.02 -24.65
CA THR A 180 -7.84 11.77 -25.56
C THR A 180 -7.72 12.64 -26.80
N GLY A 181 -7.61 12.02 -27.97
CA GLY A 181 -7.58 12.69 -29.28
C GLY A 181 -8.76 12.28 -30.17
N THR A 182 -8.78 12.79 -31.40
CA THR A 182 -9.82 12.44 -32.40
C THR A 182 -9.73 11.00 -32.87
N ASN A 183 -8.54 10.39 -32.80
CA ASN A 183 -8.25 9.05 -33.30
C ASN A 183 -8.23 7.98 -32.21
N GLY A 184 -8.59 8.32 -30.97
CA GLY A 184 -8.60 7.41 -29.83
C GLY A 184 -7.98 8.02 -28.57
N THR A 185 -7.74 7.16 -27.59
CA THR A 185 -7.14 7.50 -26.30
C THR A 185 -5.78 6.82 -26.20
N LEU A 186 -4.76 7.58 -25.82
CA LEU A 186 -3.40 7.11 -25.56
C LEU A 186 -3.18 7.04 -24.05
N ILE A 187 -2.63 5.93 -23.56
CA ILE A 187 -2.26 5.78 -22.14
C ILE A 187 -0.73 5.80 -22.04
N CYS A 188 -0.20 6.82 -21.38
CA CYS A 188 1.21 6.94 -21.11
C CYS A 188 1.50 6.53 -19.67
N PRO A 189 2.46 5.62 -19.42
CA PRO A 189 2.97 5.41 -18.08
C PRO A 189 3.74 6.64 -17.60
N VAL A 190 3.94 6.69 -16.28
CA VAL A 190 4.77 7.72 -15.65
C VAL A 190 5.98 7.08 -15.01
N GLU A 191 7.05 7.86 -14.88
CA GLU A 191 8.21 7.54 -14.06
C GLU A 191 8.19 8.35 -12.77
N VAL A 192 8.66 7.73 -11.68
CA VAL A 192 8.81 8.42 -10.39
C VAL A 192 10.14 9.16 -10.40
N ILE A 193 10.07 10.49 -10.37
CA ILE A 193 11.26 11.36 -10.34
C ILE A 193 11.67 11.72 -8.91
N ASN A 194 10.74 11.68 -7.96
CA ASN A 194 11.02 11.88 -6.53
C ASN A 194 9.97 11.16 -5.67
N GLY A 195 10.38 10.73 -4.49
CA GLY A 195 9.51 10.06 -3.53
C GLY A 195 9.32 8.56 -3.79
N THR A 196 8.35 7.98 -3.09
CA THR A 196 7.97 6.56 -3.15
C THR A 196 6.49 6.43 -2.85
N TYR A 197 5.90 5.25 -3.03
CA TYR A 197 4.51 5.00 -2.64
C TYR A 197 4.24 5.19 -1.13
N LEU A 198 5.27 5.25 -0.29
CA LEU A 198 5.16 5.52 1.15
C LEU A 198 5.20 7.02 1.49
N THR A 199 5.55 7.87 0.52
CA THR A 199 5.70 9.32 0.68
C THR A 199 4.91 10.04 -0.40
N ASP A 200 5.00 11.38 -0.41
CA ASP A 200 4.58 12.14 -1.57
C ASP A 200 5.47 11.76 -2.76
N GLU A 201 4.85 11.54 -3.92
CA GLU A 201 5.51 11.18 -5.17
C GLU A 201 5.43 12.35 -6.14
N VAL A 202 6.53 12.62 -6.83
CA VAL A 202 6.53 13.45 -8.03
C VAL A 202 6.81 12.53 -9.21
N VAL A 203 5.94 12.60 -10.21
CA VAL A 203 6.00 11.75 -11.40
C VAL A 203 6.10 12.59 -12.66
N ALA A 204 6.76 12.05 -13.68
CA ALA A 204 6.83 12.62 -15.02
C ALA A 204 6.35 11.61 -16.06
N VAL A 205 5.85 12.08 -17.19
CA VAL A 205 5.42 11.21 -18.29
C VAL A 205 6.64 10.53 -18.91
N ASP A 206 6.58 9.21 -19.03
CA ASP A 206 7.53 8.46 -19.86
C ASP A 206 7.00 8.42 -21.30
N GLU A 207 7.37 9.44 -22.09
CA GLU A 207 6.96 9.59 -23.49
C GLU A 207 7.39 8.40 -24.36
N GLY A 208 8.45 7.68 -23.97
CA GLY A 208 8.99 6.55 -24.72
C GLY A 208 8.10 5.30 -24.68
N LEU A 209 7.14 5.25 -23.76
CA LEU A 209 6.29 4.08 -23.50
C LEU A 209 4.78 4.36 -23.67
N CYS A 210 4.41 5.50 -24.25
CA CYS A 210 3.02 5.78 -24.60
C CYS A 210 2.50 4.81 -25.67
N GLY A 211 1.36 4.14 -25.40
CA GLY A 211 0.77 3.15 -26.30
C GLY A 211 -0.75 3.08 -26.27
#